data_AF-A0AAN9UXY4-F1
#
_entry.id   AF-A0AAN9UXY4-F1
#
_cell.length_a   1.000
_cell.length_b   1.000
_cell.length_c   1.000
_cell.angle_alpha   90.00
_cell.angle_beta   90.00
_cell.angle_gamma   90.00
#
_symmetry.space_group_name_H-M   'P 1'
#
loop_
_entity.id
_entity.type
_entity.pdbx_description
1 polymer ?
#
loop_
_entity_poly.entity_id
_entity_poly.type
_entity_poly.pdbx_seq_one_letter_code
_entity_poly.pdbx_strand_id
1 'polypeptide(L)'
;MVVGAPPPRQFVPKIRNFSTYEINMPQFIQYAGYIPYNASQTCVIFSQVIAGFFTQYYLRNYRPRIFKDYSYLVTGAFDGASLSVLFILSFAVFGAGGPSVPFPSWWGNNSEGNLDLCPVAA
;
A
#
# COMPACT_ATOMS: atom_id res chain seq x y z
N MET A 1 0.56 16.49 -14.05
CA MET A 1 1.03 15.81 -15.28
C MET A 1 0.05 14.71 -15.65
N VAL A 2 -0.96 15.05 -16.46
CA VAL A 2 -1.60 14.05 -17.33
C VAL A 2 -0.46 13.47 -18.17
N VAL A 3 -0.44 12.16 -18.46
CA VAL A 3 0.52 11.59 -19.41
C VAL A 3 0.31 12.34 -20.72
N GLY A 4 1.11 13.37 -20.98
CA GLY A 4 1.14 14.03 -22.27
C GLY A 4 1.49 12.99 -23.30
N ALA A 5 0.81 13.03 -24.44
CA ALA A 5 1.09 12.13 -25.56
C ALA A 5 2.61 12.02 -25.76
N PRO A 6 3.16 10.80 -25.86
CA PRO A 6 4.59 10.63 -25.98
C PRO A 6 5.09 11.35 -27.24
N PRO A 7 6.24 12.06 -27.19
CA PRO A 7 6.87 12.62 -28.39
C PRO A 7 7.09 11.53 -29.46
N PRO A 8 7.08 11.90 -30.75
CA PRO A 8 6.87 10.99 -31.90
C PRO A 8 7.94 9.91 -32.14
N ARG A 9 8.95 9.78 -31.27
CA ARG A 9 10.07 8.82 -31.39
C ARG A 9 10.30 8.02 -30.11
N GLN A 10 9.27 7.35 -29.61
CA GLN A 10 9.46 6.33 -28.58
C GLN A 10 8.60 5.11 -28.85
N PHE A 11 9.19 3.94 -28.68
CA PHE A 11 8.51 2.65 -28.74
C PHE A 11 7.41 2.65 -27.68
N VAL A 12 6.15 2.47 -28.10
CA VAL A 12 5.01 2.45 -27.20
C VAL A 12 4.64 0.99 -26.91
N PRO A 13 4.99 0.41 -25.75
CA PRO A 13 4.57 -0.95 -25.46
C PRO A 13 3.04 -0.96 -25.29
N LYS A 14 2.37 -1.82 -26.06
CA LYS A 14 0.95 -2.13 -25.88
C LYS A 14 0.83 -3.62 -25.58
N ILE A 15 0.14 -3.95 -24.49
CA ILE A 15 -0.25 -5.32 -24.19
C ILE A 15 -1.67 -5.48 -24.70
N ARG A 16 -1.81 -6.00 -25.93
CA ARG A 16 -3.09 -6.11 -26.66
C ARG A 16 -3.81 -4.76 -26.71
N ASN A 17 -4.88 -4.57 -25.91
CA ASN A 17 -5.67 -3.34 -25.85
C ASN A 17 -5.25 -2.37 -24.73
N PHE A 18 -4.35 -2.77 -23.82
CA PHE A 18 -3.88 -1.92 -22.74
C PHE A 18 -2.59 -1.20 -23.12
N SER A 19 -2.59 0.13 -23.03
CA SER A 19 -1.39 0.94 -23.19
C SER A 19 -0.58 0.90 -21.90
N THR A 20 0.68 0.48 -21.96
CA THR A 20 1.55 0.43 -20.76
C THR A 20 2.01 1.82 -20.29
N TYR A 21 1.51 2.90 -20.89
CA TYR A 21 1.75 4.28 -20.44
C TYR A 21 0.77 4.74 -19.37
N GLU A 22 -0.38 4.10 -19.28
CA GLU A 22 -1.40 4.46 -18.29
C GLU A 22 -0.93 4.13 -16.88
N ILE A 23 -0.09 3.10 -16.74
CA ILE A 23 0.43 2.59 -15.48
C ILE A 23 1.96 2.55 -15.55
N ASN A 24 2.63 2.93 -14.47
CA ASN A 24 4.08 2.77 -14.33
C ASN A 24 4.41 1.29 -14.09
N MET A 25 4.60 0.54 -15.18
CA MET A 25 4.81 -0.91 -15.15
C MET A 25 6.04 -1.35 -14.33
N PRO A 26 7.23 -0.72 -14.44
CA PRO A 26 8.37 -1.05 -13.59
C PRO A 26 8.04 -0.97 -12.09
N GLN A 27 7.38 0.10 -11.67
CA GLN A 27 7.01 0.29 -10.26
C GLN A 27 5.96 -0.72 -9.81
N PHE A 28 4.96 -0.97 -10.65
CA PHE A 28 3.89 -1.90 -10.36
C PHE A 28 4.41 -3.34 -10.17
N ILE A 29 5.29 -3.79 -11.05
CA ILE A 29 5.91 -5.13 -10.97
C ILE A 29 6.82 -5.23 -9.73
N GLN A 30 7.57 -4.17 -9.42
CA GLN A 30 8.42 -4.15 -8.22
C GLN A 30 7.59 -4.35 -6.93
N TYR A 31 6.49 -3.63 -6.78
CA TYR A 31 5.62 -3.79 -5.60
C TYR A 31 4.86 -5.12 -5.60
N ALA A 32 4.49 -5.66 -6.78
CA ALA A 32 3.84 -6.95 -6.87
C ALA A 32 4.78 -8.13 -6.54
N GLY A 33 6.07 -7.98 -6.82
CA GLY A 33 7.10 -8.99 -6.52
C GLY A 33 7.80 -8.81 -5.16
N TYR A 34 7.37 -7.85 -4.34
CA TYR A 34 7.97 -7.60 -3.04
C TYR A 34 7.56 -8.69 -2.05
N ILE A 35 8.52 -9.49 -1.57
CA ILE A 35 8.30 -10.53 -0.55
C ILE A 35 9.08 -10.13 0.71
N PRO A 36 8.39 -9.81 1.83
CA PRO A 36 9.04 -9.47 3.08
C PRO A 36 9.79 -10.68 3.67
N TYR A 37 10.99 -10.45 4.16
CA TYR A 37 11.74 -11.44 4.94
C TYR A 37 11.08 -11.56 6.34
N ASN A 38 10.67 -12.76 6.73
CA ASN A 38 10.02 -13.11 8.02
C ASN A 38 8.56 -12.68 8.23
N ALA A 39 7.84 -12.19 7.20
CA ALA A 39 6.41 -11.94 7.29
C ALA A 39 5.70 -12.29 5.98
N SER A 40 5.02 -13.44 5.94
CA SER A 40 4.25 -13.90 4.78
C SER A 40 2.90 -13.18 4.61
N GLN A 41 2.74 -11.98 5.18
CA GLN A 41 1.51 -11.19 5.13
C GLN A 41 1.26 -10.66 3.71
N THR A 42 0.76 -11.54 2.85
CA THR A 42 0.39 -11.24 1.45
C THR A 42 -0.74 -10.22 1.34
N CYS A 43 -1.55 -10.07 2.39
CA CYS A 43 -2.66 -9.12 2.44
C CYS A 43 -2.20 -7.66 2.29
N VAL A 44 -1.03 -7.30 2.82
CA VAL A 44 -0.47 -5.94 2.71
C VAL A 44 -0.02 -5.66 1.29
N ILE A 45 0.69 -6.61 0.66
CA ILE A 45 1.14 -6.50 -0.74
C ILE A 45 -0.06 -6.39 -1.67
N PHE A 46 -1.07 -7.23 -1.48
CA PHE A 46 -2.29 -7.20 -2.28
C PHE A 46 -3.00 -5.84 -2.18
N SER A 47 -3.10 -5.29 -0.97
CA SER A 47 -3.70 -3.97 -0.72
C SER A 47 -2.91 -2.84 -1.39
N GLN A 48 -1.58 -2.88 -1.33
CA GLN A 48 -0.69 -1.92 -1.98
C GLN A 48 -0.82 -1.97 -3.51
N VAL A 49 -0.86 -3.18 -4.09
CA VAL A 49 -1.02 -3.39 -5.53
C VAL A 49 -2.37 -2.86 -6.01
N ILE A 50 -3.46 -3.13 -5.29
CA ILE A 50 -4.79 -2.58 -5.62
C ILE A 50 -4.79 -1.06 -5.53
N ALA A 51 -4.25 -0.48 -4.45
CA ALA A 51 -4.19 0.97 -4.28
C ALA A 51 -3.34 1.63 -5.37
N GLY A 52 -2.20 1.03 -5.72
CA GLY A 52 -1.34 1.47 -6.83
C GLY A 52 -2.05 1.41 -8.17
N PHE A 53 -2.77 0.33 -8.46
CA PHE A 53 -3.58 0.19 -9.67
C PHE A 53 -4.69 1.24 -9.72
N PHE A 54 -5.46 1.39 -8.64
CA PHE A 54 -6.57 2.35 -8.56
C PHE A 54 -6.10 3.79 -8.74
N THR A 55 -5.00 4.18 -8.10
CA THR A 55 -4.44 5.53 -8.21
C THR A 55 -3.89 5.82 -9.60
N GLN A 56 -3.16 4.88 -10.21
CA GLN A 56 -2.53 5.07 -11.50
C GLN A 56 -3.48 4.89 -12.69
N TYR A 57 -4.38 3.90 -12.65
CA TYR A 57 -5.30 3.61 -13.74
C TYR A 57 -6.58 4.46 -13.64
N TYR A 58 -7.23 4.49 -12.48
CA TYR A 58 -8.53 5.16 -12.35
C TYR A 58 -8.40 6.66 -12.07
N LEU A 59 -7.76 7.04 -10.98
CA LEU A 59 -7.67 8.44 -10.55
C LEU A 59 -6.91 9.31 -11.55
N ARG A 60 -5.80 8.81 -12.11
CA ARG A 60 -4.99 9.56 -13.08
C ARG A 60 -5.71 9.79 -14.41
N ASN A 61 -6.42 8.79 -14.93
CA ASN A 61 -7.02 8.85 -16.27
C ASN A 61 -8.45 9.41 -16.25
N TYR A 62 -9.29 9.00 -15.29
CA TYR A 62 -10.71 9.37 -15.25
C TYR A 62 -11.01 10.57 -14.35
N ARG A 63 -10.16 10.86 -13.35
CA ARG A 63 -10.38 11.95 -12.36
C ARG A 63 -9.09 12.77 -12.08
N PRO A 64 -8.47 13.37 -13.11
CA PRO A 64 -7.14 13.99 -12.99
C PRO A 64 -7.08 15.19 -12.02
N ARG A 65 -8.19 15.91 -11.80
CA ARG A 65 -8.26 16.99 -10.81
C ARG A 65 -8.06 16.46 -9.39
N ILE A 66 -8.76 15.37 -9.05
CA ILE A 66 -8.67 14.76 -7.72
C ILE A 66 -7.26 14.21 -7.48
N PHE A 67 -6.70 13.55 -8.49
CA PHE A 67 -5.34 13.02 -8.43
C PHE A 67 -4.29 14.13 -8.21
N LYS A 68 -4.41 15.26 -8.91
CA LYS A 68 -3.45 16.36 -8.78
C LYS A 68 -3.56 17.06 -7.42
N ASP A 69 -4.78 17.34 -6.98
CA ASP A 69 -5.00 18.26 -5.86
C ASP A 69 -4.99 17.53 -4.51
N TYR A 70 -5.39 16.26 -4.46
CA TYR A 70 -5.56 15.52 -3.19
C TYR A 70 -4.61 14.35 -2.99
N SER A 71 -3.99 13.77 -4.02
CA SER A 71 -3.19 12.55 -3.82
C SER A 71 -2.03 12.74 -2.85
N TYR A 72 -1.34 13.89 -2.86
CA TYR A 72 -0.25 14.16 -1.93
C TYR A 72 -0.74 14.38 -0.49
N LEU A 73 -1.81 15.17 -0.33
CA LEU A 73 -2.46 15.46 0.95
C LEU A 73 -2.97 14.18 1.63
N VAL A 74 -3.72 13.36 0.88
CA VAL A 74 -4.30 12.11 1.39
C VAL A 74 -3.19 11.14 1.80
N THR A 75 -2.17 10.97 0.97
CA THR A 75 -1.06 10.05 1.28
C THR A 75 -0.31 10.49 2.53
N GLY A 76 0.00 11.78 2.67
CA GLY A 76 0.65 12.32 3.86
C GLY A 76 -0.22 12.20 5.13
N ALA A 77 -1.53 12.41 5.00
CA ALA A 77 -2.46 12.24 6.12
C ALA A 77 -2.54 10.78 6.60
N PHE A 78 -2.59 9.81 5.68
CA PHE A 78 -2.59 8.39 6.04
C PHE A 78 -1.28 7.94 6.70
N ASP A 79 -0.14 8.37 6.17
CA ASP A 79 1.18 8.06 6.74
C ASP A 79 1.31 8.63 8.16
N GLY A 80 1.01 9.93 8.33
CA GLY A 80 1.01 10.60 9.63
C GLY A 80 0.01 10.02 10.64
N ALA A 81 -1.19 9.63 10.20
CA ALA A 81 -2.17 8.99 11.05
C ALA A 81 -1.68 7.64 11.59
N SER A 82 -1.08 6.80 10.71
CA SER A 82 -0.52 5.51 11.12
C SER A 82 0.60 5.66 12.16
N LEU A 83 1.51 6.61 11.94
CA LEU A 83 2.60 6.90 12.88
C LEU A 83 2.09 7.46 14.21
N SER A 84 1.05 8.31 14.16
CA SER A 84 0.42 8.86 15.37
C SER A 84 -0.28 7.78 16.19
N VAL A 85 -1.00 6.86 15.53
CA VAL A 85 -1.62 5.71 16.20
C VAL A 85 -0.56 4.80 16.81
N LEU A 86 0.50 4.49 16.07
CA LEU A 86 1.62 3.68 16.58
C LEU A 86 2.31 4.36 17.77
N PHE A 87 2.50 5.67 17.73
CA PHE A 87 3.02 6.44 18.85
C PHE A 87 2.14 6.28 20.09
N ILE A 88 0.83 6.53 19.97
CA ILE A 88 -0.11 6.39 21.08
C ILE A 88 -0.11 4.96 21.62
N LEU A 89 -0.16 3.96 20.74
CA LEU A 89 -0.17 2.54 21.11
C LEU A 89 1.09 2.13 21.86
N SER A 90 2.24 2.66 21.44
CA SER A 90 3.55 2.37 22.04
C SER A 90 3.64 2.89 23.48
N PHE A 91 3.18 4.11 23.72
CA PHE A 91 3.22 4.72 25.06
C PHE A 91 2.08 4.27 25.97
N ALA A 92 0.88 4.10 25.44
CA ALA A 92 -0.31 3.78 26.23
C ALA A 92 -0.50 2.29 26.50
N VAL A 93 -0.10 1.41 25.57
CA VAL A 93 -0.43 -0.02 25.67
C VAL A 93 0.80 -0.92 25.73
N PHE A 94 1.79 -0.68 24.87
CA PHE A 94 3.03 -1.48 24.88
C PHE A 94 4.00 -1.09 26.00
N GLY A 95 3.67 -0.09 26.81
CA GLY A 95 4.41 0.23 28.04
C GLY A 95 5.71 1.01 27.82
N ALA A 96 5.88 1.72 26.69
CA ALA A 96 7.06 2.58 26.49
C ALA A 96 7.17 3.71 27.53
N GLY A 97 6.07 4.06 28.21
CA GLY A 97 6.04 5.06 29.30
C GLY A 97 5.63 4.52 30.68
N GLY A 98 5.49 3.21 30.87
CA GLY A 98 4.95 2.65 32.13
C GLY A 98 4.59 1.16 32.03
N PRO A 99 3.80 0.61 32.97
CA PRO A 99 3.41 -0.81 32.94
C PRO A 99 2.59 -1.12 31.68
N SER A 100 2.97 -2.19 30.97
CA SER A 100 2.28 -2.64 29.75
C SER A 100 0.98 -3.37 30.10
N VAL A 101 -0.06 -3.10 29.31
CA VAL A 101 -1.32 -3.85 29.37
C VAL A 101 -1.37 -4.74 28.13
N PRO A 102 -1.34 -6.08 28.27
CA PRO A 102 -1.39 -6.95 27.11
C PRO A 102 -2.73 -6.79 26.38
N PHE A 103 -2.69 -6.62 25.05
CA PHE A 103 -3.91 -6.59 24.25
C PHE A 103 -4.62 -7.95 24.34
N PRO A 104 -5.96 -7.98 24.49
CA PRO A 104 -6.71 -9.22 24.45
C PRO A 104 -6.56 -9.89 23.09
N SER A 105 -6.61 -11.22 23.07
CA SER A 105 -6.73 -11.96 21.82
C SER A 105 -8.16 -11.86 21.30
N TRP A 106 -8.29 -11.61 20.00
CA TRP A 106 -9.57 -11.57 19.29
C TRP A 106 -9.32 -11.87 17.81
N TRP A 107 -10.38 -11.98 17.01
CA TRP A 107 -10.27 -12.36 15.59
C TRP A 107 -9.21 -11.59 14.79
N GLY A 108 -9.04 -10.29 15.05
CA GLY A 108 -8.04 -9.44 14.37
C GLY A 108 -6.72 -9.28 15.12
N ASN A 109 -6.55 -9.92 16.28
CA ASN A 109 -5.32 -9.91 17.07
C ASN A 109 -5.02 -11.33 17.55
N ASN A 110 -4.47 -12.14 16.64
CA ASN A 110 -3.99 -13.47 16.97
C ASN A 110 -2.69 -13.37 17.79
N SER A 111 -2.79 -13.48 19.11
CA SER A 111 -1.64 -13.36 20.02
C SER A 111 -0.72 -14.59 20.02
N GLU A 112 -1.20 -15.73 19.49
CA GLU A 112 -0.50 -17.03 19.59
C GLU A 112 0.06 -17.52 18.24
N GLY A 113 -0.09 -16.74 17.16
CA GLY A 113 0.37 -17.14 15.83
C GLY A 113 0.44 -15.99 14.83
N ASN A 114 0.34 -16.32 13.55
CA ASN A 114 0.32 -15.32 12.48
C ASN A 114 -0.95 -14.46 12.56
N LEU A 115 -0.81 -13.14 12.38
CA LEU A 115 -1.91 -12.18 12.35
C LEU A 115 -2.95 -12.48 11.26
N ASP A 116 -2.48 -13.01 10.14
CA ASP A 116 -3.25 -13.46 8.97
C ASP A 116 -3.92 -14.83 9.16
N LEU A 117 -3.84 -15.41 10.37
CA LEU A 117 -4.41 -16.73 10.74
C LEU A 117 -3.93 -17.89 9.85
N CYS A 118 -2.93 -17.65 9.01
CA CYS A 118 -2.31 -18.68 8.20
C CYS A 118 -1.55 -19.66 9.10
N PRO A 119 -1.57 -20.96 8.78
CA PRO A 119 -0.80 -21.94 9.53
C PRO A 119 0.69 -21.58 9.46
N VAL A 120 1.37 -21.69 10.61
CA VAL A 120 2.82 -21.62 10.66
C VAL A 120 3.37 -22.80 9.86
N ALA A 121 4.22 -22.52 8.88
CA ALA A 121 4.91 -23.57 8.14
C ALA A 121 5.72 -24.40 9.15
N ALA A 122 5.46 -25.71 9.18
CA ALA A 122 6.20 -26.68 9.99
C ALA A 122 7.66 -26.78 9.54
#